data_AF-A0A962EF86-F1
#
_entry.id   AF-A0A962EF86-F1
#
_cell.length_a   1.000
_cell.length_b   1.000
_cell.length_c   1.000
_cell.angle_alpha   90.00
_cell.angle_beta   90.00
_cell.angle_gamma   90.00
#
_symmetry.space_group_name_H-M   'P 1'
#
loop_
_entity.id
_entity.type
_entity.pdbx_description
1 polymer ?
#
loop_
_entity_poly.entity_id
_entity_poly.type
_entity_poly.pdbx_seq_one_letter_code
_entity_poly.pdbx_strand_id
1 'polypeptide(L)' 'MAQGDELFEFAAEPAAAEPWNVLIVDDEPAVHEVTRLVLGTFRFEDRPLKFHHAYSAAEARELLRNTADIGVMLL' A
#
# COMPACT_ATOMS: atom_id res chain seq x y z
N MET A 1 -8.16 -45.71 26.68
CA MET A 1 -7.00 -44.83 26.43
C MET A 1 -7.42 -43.90 25.31
N ALA A 2 -8.03 -42.75 25.65
CA ALA A 2 -8.44 -41.76 24.67
C ALA A 2 -7.18 -40.96 24.32
N GLN A 3 -6.67 -41.16 23.10
CA GLN A 3 -5.60 -40.34 22.53
C GLN A 3 -6.16 -38.92 22.42
N GLY A 4 -5.60 -37.99 23.18
CA GLY A 4 -5.99 -36.59 23.14
C GLY A 4 -5.69 -36.01 21.77
N ASP A 5 -6.69 -35.33 21.20
CA ASP A 5 -6.51 -34.43 20.07
C ASP A 5 -5.41 -33.43 20.42
N GLU A 6 -4.22 -33.60 19.84
CA GLU A 6 -3.21 -32.55 19.80
C GLU A 6 -3.74 -31.44 18.90
N LEU A 7 -4.46 -30.51 19.52
CA LEU A 7 -4.88 -29.26 18.91
C LEU A 7 -3.61 -28.50 18.52
N PHE A 8 -3.26 -28.55 17.23
CA PHE A 8 -2.22 -27.70 16.68
C PHE A 8 -2.63 -26.24 16.87
N GLU A 9 -1.98 -25.57 17.82
CA GLU A 9 -2.12 -24.13 18.02
C GLU A 9 -1.40 -23.44 16.86
N PHE A 10 -2.14 -23.11 15.81
CA PHE A 10 -1.63 -22.24 14.75
C PHE A 10 -1.39 -20.87 15.39
N ALA A 11 -0.12 -20.46 15.44
CA ALA A 11 0.24 -19.11 15.85
C ALA A 11 -0.60 -18.11 15.04
N ALA A 12 -1.20 -17.13 15.72
CA ALA A 12 -1.92 -16.06 15.06
C ALA A 12 -0.99 -15.40 14.04
N GLU A 13 -1.46 -15.22 12.81
CA GLU A 13 -0.70 -14.48 11.80
C GLU A 13 -0.36 -13.09 12.36
N PRO A 14 0.91 -12.64 12.24
CA PRO A 14 1.27 -11.30 12.67
C PRO A 14 0.35 -10.29 11.98
N ALA A 15 -0.13 -9.30 12.74
CA ALA A 15 -0.98 -8.24 12.20
C ALA A 15 -0.33 -7.66 10.94
N ALA A 16 -1.07 -7.65 9.83
CA ALA A 16 -0.55 -7.19 8.55
C ALA A 16 0.02 -5.77 8.70
N ALA A 17 1.29 -5.60 8.36
CA ALA A 17 1.97 -4.33 8.52
C ALA A 17 1.32 -3.26 7.62
N GLU A 18 1.10 -2.06 8.17
CA GLU A 18 0.44 -0.94 7.49
C GLU A 18 1.08 -0.64 6.12
N PRO A 19 0.34 -0.36 5.06
CA PRO A 19 0.94 -0.10 3.75
C PRO A 19 1.79 1.18 3.75
N TRP A 20 2.73 1.27 2.80
CA TRP A 20 3.40 2.53 2.49
C TRP A 20 2.53 3.37 1.58
N ASN A 21 2.21 4.61 1.99
CA ASN A 21 1.46 5.52 1.13
C ASN A 21 2.37 6.12 0.05
N VAL A 22 1.97 5.94 -1.20
CA VAL A 22 2.65 6.43 -2.40
C VAL A 22 1.71 7.38 -3.13
N LEU A 23 2.15 8.61 -3.41
CA LEU A 23 1.40 9.56 -4.22
C LEU A 23 1.91 9.55 -5.66
N ILE A 24 1.03 9.31 -6.63
CA ILE A 24 1.32 9.43 -8.06
C ILE A 24 0.76 10.76 -8.55
N VAL A 25 1.60 11.59 -9.18
CA VAL A 25 1.21 12.89 -9.72
C VAL A 25 1.53 12.94 -11.21
N ASP A 26 0.52 12.79 -12.05
CA ASP A 26 0.66 12.83 -13.50
C ASP A 26 -0.71 13.20 -14.11
N ASP A 27 -0.77 13.96 -15.20
CA ASP A 27 -2.05 14.34 -15.82
C ASP A 27 -2.62 13.26 -16.75
N GLU A 28 -1.84 12.22 -17.07
CA GLU A 28 -2.24 11.12 -17.93
C GLU A 28 -2.81 9.91 -17.12
N PRO A 29 -4.09 9.53 -17.30
CA PRO A 29 -4.68 8.38 -16.62
C PRO A 29 -3.93 7.06 -16.84
N ALA A 30 -3.32 6.89 -18.01
CA ALA A 30 -2.56 5.70 -18.35
C ALA A 30 -1.33 5.51 -17.45
N VAL A 31 -0.67 6.60 -17.03
CA VAL A 31 0.48 6.53 -16.12
C VAL A 31 0.05 5.92 -14.79
N HIS A 32 -1.06 6.38 -14.22
CA HIS A 32 -1.61 5.82 -12.98
C HIS A 32 -1.97 4.33 -13.08
N GLU A 33 -2.56 3.91 -14.19
CA GLU A 33 -2.92 2.51 -14.43
C GLU A 33 -1.68 1.63 -14.54
N VAL A 34 -0.71 2.05 -15.33
CA VAL A 34 0.56 1.32 -15.52
C VAL A 34 1.34 1.24 -14.22
N THR A 35 1.47 2.34 -13.46
CA THR A 35 2.15 2.33 -12.16
C THR A 35 1.49 1.34 -11.20
N ARG A 36 0.15 1.35 -11.11
CA ARG A 36 -0.59 0.41 -10.25
C ARG A 36 -0.42 -1.04 -10.71
N LEU A 37 -0.41 -1.29 -12.02
CA LEU A 37 -0.23 -2.63 -12.57
C LEU A 37 1.17 -3.17 -12.27
N VAL A 38 2.21 -2.35 -12.48
CA VAL A 38 3.61 -2.74 -12.29
C VAL A 38 3.95 -2.90 -10.81
N LEU A 39 3.45 -2.02 -9.95
CA LEU A 39 3.80 -1.97 -8.53
C LEU A 39 2.75 -2.57 -7.60
N GLY A 40 1.62 -3.06 -8.11
CA GLY A 40 0.50 -3.54 -7.29
C GLY A 40 0.82 -4.76 -6.41
N THR A 41 1.82 -5.55 -6.79
CA THR A 41 2.32 -6.70 -6.00
C THR A 41 3.65 -6.41 -5.32
N PHE A 42 4.21 -5.22 -5.52
CA PHE A 42 5.48 -4.84 -4.91
C PHE A 42 5.31 -4.64 -3.41
N ARG A 43 6.31 -5.10 -2.65
CA ARG A 43 6.39 -4.93 -1.19
C ARG A 43 7.74 -4.35 -0.84
N PHE A 44 7.75 -3.34 0.02
CA PHE A 44 8.98 -2.77 0.60
C PHE A 44 8.97 -3.03 2.11
N GLU A 45 10.04 -3.66 2.62
CA GLU A 45 10.11 -4.11 4.03
C GLU A 45 8.87 -4.94 4.43
N ASP A 46 8.48 -5.87 3.56
CA ASP A 46 7.29 -6.70 3.76
C ASP A 46 5.97 -5.96 3.98
N ARG A 47 5.89 -4.71 3.50
CA ARG A 47 4.68 -3.88 3.52
C ARG A 47 4.22 -3.59 2.09
N PRO A 48 2.93 -3.76 1.77
CA PRO A 48 2.41 -3.42 0.45
C PRO A 48 2.38 -1.91 0.24
N LEU A 49 2.19 -1.48 -1.01
CA LEU A 49 1.99 -0.06 -1.35
C LEU A 49 0.50 0.29 -1.38
N LYS A 50 0.16 1.51 -0.93
CA LYS A 50 -1.15 2.13 -1.10
C LYS A 50 -1.00 3.37 -1.97
N PHE A 51 -1.64 3.37 -3.13
CA PHE A 51 -1.55 4.46 -4.09
C PHE A 51 -2.60 5.54 -3.83
N HIS A 52 -2.16 6.79 -3.90
CA HIS A 52 -2.96 8.01 -3.97
C HIS A 52 -2.71 8.66 -5.33
N HIS A 53 -3.73 9.28 -5.90
CA HIS A 53 -3.69 9.78 -7.28
C HIS A 53 -3.98 11.27 -7.29
N ALA A 54 -3.12 12.05 -7.92
CA ALA A 54 -3.36 13.44 -8.27
C ALA A 54 -3.10 13.64 -9.76
N TYR A 55 -4.00 14.35 -10.43
CA TYR A 55 -3.90 14.68 -11.85
C TYR A 55 -3.38 16.10 -12.09
N SER A 56 -3.02 16.79 -11.00
CA SER A 56 -2.43 18.12 -11.05
C SER A 56 -1.61 18.41 -9.81
N ALA A 57 -0.72 19.40 -9.91
CA ALA A 57 0.02 19.91 -8.76
C ALA A 57 -0.91 20.49 -7.67
N ALA A 58 -2.10 20.98 -8.03
CA ALA A 58 -3.06 21.50 -7.06
C ALA A 58 -3.64 20.37 -6.20
N GLU A 59 -4.08 19.29 -6.85
CA GLU A 59 -4.59 18.09 -6.18
C GLU A 59 -3.50 17.41 -5.35
N ALA A 60 -2.27 17.29 -5.87
CA ALA A 60 -1.15 16.71 -5.14
C ALA A 60 -0.86 17.48 -3.84
N ARG A 61 -0.89 18.82 -3.90
CA ARG A 61 -0.73 19.66 -2.71
C ARG A 61 -1.87 19.49 -1.72
N GLU A 62 -3.09 19.25 -2.18
CA GLU A 62 -4.24 18.97 -1.31
C GLU A 62 -4.09 17.63 -0.60
N LEU A 63 -3.72 16.58 -1.34
CA LEU A 63 -3.44 15.26 -0.77
C LEU A 63 -2.30 15.29 0.24
N LEU A 64 -1.20 16.00 -0.06
CA LEU A 64 -0.09 16.13 0.88
C LEU A 64 -0.46 16.89 2.17
N ARG A 65 -1.46 17.77 2.12
CA ARG A 65 -1.97 18.46 3.33
C ARG A 65 -2.92 17.59 4.14
N ASN A 66 -3.74 16.78 3.47
CA ASN A 66 -4.84 16.04 4.09
C ASN A 66 -4.48 14.59 4.45
N THR A 67 -3.44 14.04 3.83
CA THR A 67 -2.96 12.69 4.04
C THR A 67 -1.63 12.73 4.77
N ALA A 68 -1.65 12.38 6.05
CA ALA A 68 -0.42 12.12 6.80
C ALA A 68 0.30 10.90 6.20
N ASP A 69 1.63 10.85 6.39
CA ASP A 69 2.46 9.68 6.09
C ASP A 69 2.54 9.26 4.61
N ILE A 70 2.50 10.21 3.66
CA ILE A 70 3.01 9.97 2.30
C ILE A 70 4.53 9.77 2.37
N GLY A 71 5.01 8.55 2.12
CA GLY A 71 6.44 8.24 2.19
C GLY A 71 7.22 8.64 0.93
N VAL A 72 6.57 8.56 -0.23
CA VAL A 72 7.18 8.90 -1.52
C VAL A 72 6.13 9.46 -2.49
N MET A 73 6.58 10.34 -3.38
CA MET A 73 5.81 10.90 -4.47
C MET A 73 6.50 10.57 -5.81
N LEU A 74 5.74 10.03 -6.76
CA LEU A 74 6.15 9.76 -8.13
C LEU A 74 5.65 10.91 -9.01
N LEU A 75 6.56 11.46 -9.81
CA LEU A 75 6.39 12.62 -10.69
C LEU A 75 6.63 12.23 -12.14
#